data_AF-A0A2M8DS62-F1
#
_entry.id   AF-A0A2M8DS62-F1
#
_cell.length_a   1.000
_cell.length_b   1.000
_cell.length_c   1.000
_cell.angle_alpha   90.00
_cell.angle_beta   90.00
_cell.angle_gamma   90.00
#
_symmetry.space_group_name_H-M   'P 1'
#
loop_
_entity.id
_entity.type
_entity.pdbx_description
1 polymer ?
#
loop_
_entity_poly.entity_id
_entity_poly.type
_entity_poly.pdbx_seq_one_letter_code
_entity_poly.pdbx_strand_id
1 'polypeptide(L)'
;MNFEQPPVKQEQNEKEPTKTDKILAMLDELPFAKGGRAGDMTNWNKSLEVLSQKDFGSLDEFVSAVRIELDSKQWIDENRPKKIMEYVEEMADLIKVWQEKE
;
A
#
# COMPACT_ATOMS: atom_id res chain seq x y z
N MET A 1 28.37 -42.16 -4.10
CA MET A 1 27.87 -40.78 -4.08
C MET A 1 26.46 -40.83 -4.66
N ASN A 2 25.44 -40.67 -3.83
CA ASN A 2 24.05 -40.57 -4.29
C ASN A 2 23.61 -39.13 -4.10
N PHE A 3 23.44 -38.43 -5.21
CA PHE A 3 22.71 -37.18 -5.29
C PHE A 3 21.23 -37.54 -5.48
N GLU A 4 20.45 -37.45 -4.42
CA GLU A 4 19.00 -37.31 -4.54
C GLU A 4 18.63 -35.94 -3.99
N GLN A 5 18.39 -35.01 -4.90
CA GLN A 5 17.70 -33.76 -4.59
C GLN A 5 16.24 -34.09 -4.28
N PRO A 6 15.64 -33.60 -3.19
CA PRO A 6 14.19 -33.61 -3.07
C PRO A 6 13.58 -32.64 -4.09
N PRO A 7 12.43 -32.96 -4.70
CA PRO A 7 11.75 -32.06 -5.61
C PRO A 7 11.31 -30.80 -4.86
N VAL A 8 11.69 -29.64 -5.40
CA VAL A 8 11.14 -28.34 -5.05
C VAL A 8 9.66 -28.34 -5.39
N LYS A 9 8.81 -28.54 -4.37
CA LYS A 9 7.44 -28.02 -4.36
C LYS A 9 7.37 -27.00 -3.24
N GLN A 10 7.89 -25.80 -3.52
CA GLN A 10 7.34 -24.62 -2.87
C GLN A 10 5.94 -24.49 -3.46
N GLU A 11 4.94 -24.99 -2.73
CA GLU A 11 3.55 -24.59 -2.94
C GLU A 11 3.55 -23.07 -3.07
N GLN A 12 3.29 -22.59 -4.29
CA GLN A 12 2.81 -21.25 -4.51
C GLN A 12 1.52 -21.17 -3.71
N ASN A 13 1.65 -20.65 -2.51
CA ASN A 13 0.54 -20.22 -1.70
C ASN A 13 -0.04 -19.04 -2.48
N GLU A 14 -0.91 -19.32 -3.47
CA GLU A 14 -1.83 -18.35 -4.05
C GLU A 14 -2.82 -17.97 -2.94
N LYS A 15 -2.31 -17.26 -1.94
CA LYS A 15 -3.14 -16.52 -1.01
C LYS A 15 -3.87 -15.51 -1.87
N GLU A 16 -5.19 -15.60 -1.90
CA GLU A 16 -6.00 -14.49 -2.40
C GLU A 16 -5.50 -13.20 -1.75
N PRO A 17 -5.23 -12.16 -2.56
CA PRO A 17 -4.72 -10.90 -2.02
C PRO A 17 -5.74 -10.39 -1.00
N THR A 18 -5.24 -10.11 0.20
CA THR A 18 -6.05 -9.56 1.28
C THR A 18 -6.64 -8.22 0.84
N LYS A 19 -7.67 -7.73 1.53
CA LYS A 19 -8.20 -6.39 1.28
C LYS A 19 -7.08 -5.34 1.35
N THR A 20 -6.15 -5.52 2.29
CA THR A 20 -4.92 -4.73 2.46
C THR A 20 -4.03 -4.81 1.22
N ASP A 21 -3.76 -5.99 0.67
CA ASP A 21 -2.93 -6.14 -0.53
C ASP A 21 -3.55 -5.44 -1.75
N LYS A 22 -4.87 -5.53 -1.92
CA LYS A 22 -5.60 -4.84 -3.00
C LYS A 22 -5.50 -3.32 -2.86
N ILE A 23 -5.63 -2.82 -1.63
CA ILE A 23 -5.49 -1.39 -1.32
C ILE A 23 -4.05 -0.92 -1.58
N LEU A 24 -3.04 -1.68 -1.13
CA LEU A 24 -1.62 -1.35 -1.32
C LEU A 24 -1.22 -1.39 -2.79
N ALA A 25 -1.73 -2.34 -3.58
CA ALA A 25 -1.50 -2.39 -5.02
C ALA A 25 -2.08 -1.15 -5.74
N MET A 26 -3.25 -0.67 -5.31
CA MET A 26 -3.83 0.57 -5.86
C MET A 26 -3.03 1.83 -5.48
N LEU A 27 -2.34 1.80 -4.34
CA LEU A 27 -1.41 2.85 -3.96
C LEU A 27 -0.09 2.82 -4.75
N ASP A 28 0.37 1.66 -5.19
CA ASP A 28 1.58 1.54 -6.02
C ASP A 28 1.36 2.12 -7.43
N GLU A 29 0.11 2.07 -7.93
CA GLU A 29 -0.30 2.67 -9.20
C GLU A 29 -0.48 4.19 -9.16
N LEU A 30 -0.27 4.83 -8.00
CA LEU A 30 -0.35 6.27 -7.88
C LEU A 30 0.57 6.95 -8.92
N PRO A 31 0.09 7.95 -9.68
CA PRO A 31 0.91 8.71 -10.64
C PRO A 31 2.14 9.37 -9.97
N PHE A 32 2.11 9.52 -8.65
CA PHE A 32 3.24 9.96 -7.84
C PHE A 32 4.46 9.01 -7.87
N ALA A 33 4.25 7.69 -7.92
CA ALA A 33 5.32 6.69 -8.02
C ALA A 33 6.15 6.82 -9.31
N LYS A 34 5.59 7.49 -10.33
CA LYS A 34 6.18 7.63 -11.67
C LYS A 34 6.69 9.06 -11.99
N GLY A 35 6.55 10.04 -11.09
CA GLY A 35 6.88 11.45 -11.40
C GLY A 35 7.17 12.38 -10.21
N GLY A 36 7.32 11.85 -9.00
CA GLY A 36 7.63 12.65 -7.80
C GLY A 36 9.08 13.16 -7.75
N ARG A 37 9.35 14.16 -6.89
CA ARG A 37 10.72 14.53 -6.51
C ARG A 37 11.39 13.33 -5.81
N ALA A 38 12.67 13.08 -6.06
CA ALA A 38 13.36 11.88 -5.54
C ALA A 38 13.22 11.68 -4.01
N GLY A 39 13.28 12.76 -3.23
CA GLY A 39 13.08 12.67 -1.77
C GLY A 39 11.64 12.41 -1.35
N ASP A 40 10.65 12.98 -2.06
CA ASP A 40 9.24 12.64 -1.81
C ASP A 40 8.99 11.16 -2.13
N MET A 41 9.54 10.65 -3.25
CA MET A 41 9.37 9.24 -3.66
C MET A 41 10.03 8.29 -2.66
N THR A 42 11.20 8.66 -2.14
CA THR A 42 11.88 7.88 -1.10
C THR A 42 11.06 7.82 0.18
N ASN A 43 10.46 8.94 0.61
CA ASN A 43 9.59 8.96 1.79
C ASN A 43 8.34 8.10 1.58
N TRP A 44 7.71 8.23 0.42
CA TRP A 44 6.53 7.45 0.07
C TRP A 44 6.79 5.95 -0.01
N ASN A 45 7.86 5.51 -0.66
CA ASN A 45 8.19 4.09 -0.74
C ASN A 45 8.44 3.49 0.65
N LYS A 46 9.09 4.24 1.54
CA LYS A 46 9.24 3.85 2.95
C LYS A 46 7.89 3.78 3.66
N SER A 47 7.00 4.72 3.40
CA SER A 47 5.63 4.70 3.94
C SER A 47 4.87 3.46 3.44
N LEU A 48 4.98 3.10 2.17
CA LEU A 48 4.38 1.88 1.61
C LEU A 48 4.94 0.61 2.26
N GLU A 49 6.26 0.52 2.44
CA GLU A 49 6.89 -0.60 3.13
C GLU A 49 6.34 -0.76 4.56
N VAL A 50 6.26 0.34 5.32
CA VAL A 50 5.71 0.33 6.69
C VAL A 50 4.23 -0.05 6.70
N LEU A 51 3.43 0.49 5.79
CA LEU A 51 2.00 0.20 5.70
C LEU A 51 1.76 -1.26 5.28
N SER A 52 2.58 -1.82 4.39
CA SER A 52 2.47 -3.22 3.94
C SER A 52 2.77 -4.26 5.02
N GLN A 53 3.51 -3.87 6.06
CA GLN A 53 3.82 -4.73 7.19
C GLN A 53 2.71 -4.71 8.26
N LYS A 54 1.72 -3.82 8.14
CA LYS A 54 0.61 -3.72 9.09
C LYS A 54 -0.58 -4.53 8.59
N ASP A 55 -1.25 -5.19 9.53
CA ASP A 55 -2.55 -5.81 9.29
C ASP A 55 -3.64 -4.81 9.69
N PHE A 56 -4.51 -4.45 8.76
CA PHE A 56 -5.58 -3.48 8.99
C PHE A 56 -6.91 -4.21 9.11
N GLY A 57 -7.60 -4.01 10.24
CA GLY A 57 -8.91 -4.60 10.50
C GLY A 57 -10.04 -3.92 9.74
N SER A 58 -9.83 -2.69 9.27
CA SER A 58 -10.79 -1.94 8.46
C SER A 58 -10.12 -0.96 7.48
N LEU A 59 -10.90 -0.50 6.51
CA LEU A 59 -10.48 0.54 5.58
C LEU A 59 -10.22 1.88 6.30
N ASP A 60 -11.01 2.22 7.32
CA ASP A 60 -10.82 3.46 8.08
C ASP A 60 -9.53 3.41 8.93
N GLU A 61 -9.17 2.24 9.46
CA GLU A 61 -7.87 2.02 10.11
C GLU A 61 -6.71 2.21 9.13
N PHE A 62 -6.85 1.70 7.91
CA PHE A 62 -5.85 1.92 6.86
C PHE A 62 -5.69 3.40 6.52
N VAL A 63 -6.79 4.12 6.23
CA VAL A 63 -6.76 5.56 5.92
C VAL A 63 -6.12 6.35 7.06
N SER A 64 -6.47 6.02 8.31
CA SER A 64 -5.88 6.64 9.50
C SER A 64 -4.38 6.38 9.61
N ALA A 65 -3.93 5.15 9.32
CA ALA A 65 -2.53 4.79 9.36
C ALA A 65 -1.71 5.49 8.26
N VAL A 66 -2.28 5.64 7.05
CA VAL A 66 -1.65 6.42 5.97
C VAL A 66 -1.47 7.86 6.44
N ARG A 67 -2.52 8.50 6.98
CA ARG A 67 -2.44 9.88 7.48
C ARG A 67 -1.34 10.07 8.52
N ILE A 68 -1.30 9.21 9.54
CA ILE A 68 -0.26 9.24 10.57
C ILE A 68 1.13 9.11 9.95
N GLU A 69 1.30 8.19 9.01
CA GLU A 69 2.58 7.97 8.35
C GLU A 69 3.01 9.21 7.54
N LEU A 70 2.10 9.82 6.78
CA LEU A 70 2.38 11.02 6.01
C LEU A 70 2.74 12.22 6.91
N ASP A 71 2.00 12.42 8.00
CA ASP A 71 2.24 13.50 8.98
C ASP A 71 3.58 13.33 9.71
N SER A 72 4.12 12.10 9.78
CA SER A 72 5.40 11.79 10.43
C SER A 72 6.65 12.11 9.59
N LYS A 73 6.49 12.37 8.28
CA LYS A 73 7.61 12.60 7.35
C LYS A 73 7.77 14.08 7.00
N GLN A 74 9.00 14.48 6.69
CA GLN A 74 9.27 15.77 6.07
C GLN A 74 9.21 15.65 4.55
N TRP A 75 8.30 16.39 3.93
CA TRP A 75 8.08 16.39 2.48
C TRP A 75 8.78 17.57 1.83
N ILE A 76 9.32 17.37 0.63
CA ILE A 76 9.95 18.44 -0.15
C ILE A 76 8.88 19.35 -0.77
N ASP A 77 7.76 18.76 -1.19
CA ASP A 77 6.55 19.50 -1.55
C ASP A 77 5.57 19.45 -0.37
N GLU A 78 5.31 20.60 0.26
CA GLU A 78 4.42 20.71 1.42
C GLU A 78 2.97 20.31 1.09
N ASN A 79 2.56 20.37 -0.19
CA ASN A 79 1.25 19.91 -0.62
C ASN A 79 1.21 18.41 -0.92
N ARG A 80 2.35 17.72 -0.84
CA ARG A 80 2.44 16.29 -1.17
C ARG A 80 1.57 15.41 -0.27
N PRO A 81 1.60 15.55 1.06
CA PRO A 81 0.78 14.73 1.96
C PRO A 81 -0.71 14.86 1.63
N LYS A 82 -1.16 16.09 1.37
CA LYS A 82 -2.55 16.40 1.04
C LYS A 82 -3.00 15.66 -0.23
N LYS A 83 -2.21 15.72 -1.30
CA LYS A 83 -2.53 15.04 -2.58
C LYS A 83 -2.57 13.52 -2.44
N ILE A 84 -1.67 12.95 -1.64
CA ILE A 84 -1.68 11.50 -1.37
C ILE A 84 -2.95 11.14 -0.60
N MET A 85 -3.30 11.90 0.44
CA MET A 85 -4.53 11.64 1.21
C MET A 85 -5.79 11.79 0.37
N GLU A 86 -5.90 12.82 -0.47
CA GLU A 86 -7.06 13.00 -1.36
C GLU A 86 -7.28 11.75 -2.23
N TYR A 87 -6.22 11.20 -2.82
CA TYR A 87 -6.34 9.96 -3.59
C TYR A 87 -6.68 8.74 -2.73
N VAL A 88 -6.07 8.61 -1.55
CA VAL A 88 -6.36 7.51 -0.61
C VAL A 88 -7.82 7.53 -0.19
N GLU A 89 -8.37 8.72 0.09
CA GLU A 89 -9.78 8.94 0.45
C GLU A 89 -10.70 8.63 -0.74
N GLU A 90 -10.38 9.11 -1.95
CA GLU A 90 -11.12 8.77 -3.17
C GLU A 90 -11.17 7.25 -3.41
N MET A 91 -10.04 6.56 -3.25
CA MET A 91 -9.97 5.10 -3.38
C MET A 91 -10.71 4.38 -2.26
N ALA A 92 -10.65 4.89 -1.03
CA ALA A 92 -11.41 4.35 0.08
C ALA A 92 -12.93 4.46 -0.19
N ASP A 93 -13.41 5.59 -0.69
CA ASP A 93 -14.81 5.77 -1.05
C ASP A 93 -15.25 4.81 -2.16
N LEU A 94 -14.41 4.61 -3.19
CA LEU A 94 -14.68 3.61 -4.23
C LEU A 94 -14.79 2.19 -3.65
N ILE A 95 -13.91 1.82 -2.73
CA ILE A 95 -13.95 0.51 -2.05
C ILE A 95 -15.20 0.37 -1.19
N LYS A 96 -15.61 1.43 -0.46
CA LYS A 96 -16.85 1.43 0.33
C LYS A 96 -18.07 1.16 -0.56
N VAL A 97 -18.19 1.89 -1.68
CA VAL A 97 -19.29 1.69 -2.64
C VAL A 97 -19.32 0.27 -3.21
N TRP A 98 -18.17 -0.36 -3.39
CA TRP A 98 -18.09 -1.75 -3.85
C TRP A 98 -18.54 -2.73 -2.77
N GLN A 99 -18.16 -2.50 -1.51
CA GLN A 99 -18.55 -3.34 -0.37
C GLN A 99 -20.05 -3.26 -0.04
N GLU A 100 -20.71 -2.12 -0.29
CA GLU A 100 -22.16 -1.96 -0.05
C GLU A 100 -23.05 -2.64 -1.11
N LYS A 101 -22.46 -3.10 -2.22
CA LYS A 101 -23.18 -3.80 -3.30
C LYS A 101 -23.13 -5.32 -3.18
N GLU A 102 -22.36 -5.86 -2.24
CA GLU A 102 -22.38 -7.27 -1.82
C GLU A 102 -23.35 -7.49 -0.65
#